data_AF-A0A942A446-F1
#
_entry.id   AF-A0A942A446-F1
#
_cell.length_a   1.000
_cell.length_b   1.000
_cell.length_c   1.000
_cell.angle_alpha   90.00
_cell.angle_beta   90.00
_cell.angle_gamma   90.00
#
_symmetry.space_group_name_H-M   'P 1'
#
loop_
_entity.id
_entity.type
_entity.pdbx_description
1 polymer ?
#
loop_
_entity_poly.entity_id
_entity_poly.type
_entity_poly.pdbx_seq_one_letter_code
_entity_poly.pdbx_strand_id
1 'polypeptide(L)'
;MVDGEVFGKPLVADRAHEMLSRLSGRAHEVVGGIAVRHGGHDATGVVTTRVSFRELSDDEIRVYVASGEPLDKAGGYAIQGGGSRFVTEVDGCRDNVVGLSLGAALELLSLLGVQVPDRPASAL
;
A
#
# COMPACT_ATOMS: atom_id res chain seq x y z
N MET A 1 2.97 2.91 8.17
CA MET A 1 3.63 3.36 9.39
C MET A 1 3.39 4.84 9.56
N VAL A 2 2.97 5.27 10.76
CA VAL A 2 2.79 6.68 11.12
C VAL A 2 3.34 6.86 12.54
N ASP A 3 4.17 7.88 12.78
CA ASP A 3 4.89 8.10 14.05
C ASP A 3 5.68 6.89 14.55
N GLY A 4 6.25 6.09 13.65
CA GLY A 4 6.97 4.86 14.00
C GLY A 4 6.09 3.68 14.37
N GLU A 5 4.76 3.82 14.36
CA GLU A 5 3.83 2.72 14.61
C GLU A 5 3.41 2.01 13.32
N VAL A 6 3.37 0.68 13.36
CA VAL A 6 2.92 -0.18 12.27
C VAL A 6 1.42 -0.45 12.39
N PHE A 7 0.66 -0.04 11.37
CA PHE A 7 -0.75 -0.40 11.28
C PHE A 7 -0.94 -1.69 10.50
N GLY A 8 -1.49 -2.71 11.18
CA GLY A 8 -2.04 -3.90 10.56
C GLY A 8 -3.44 -3.67 10.02
N LYS A 9 -4.18 -4.76 9.78
CA LYS A 9 -5.60 -4.69 9.42
C LYS A 9 -6.42 -4.29 10.66
N PRO A 10 -7.39 -3.37 10.54
CA PRO A 10 -8.19 -2.95 11.68
C PRO A 10 -9.12 -4.04 12.20
N LEU A 11 -9.63 -4.93 11.33
CA LEU A 11 -10.56 -6.04 11.61
C LEU A 11 -11.94 -5.64 12.14
N VAL A 12 -12.04 -4.51 12.85
CA VAL A 12 -13.27 -3.96 13.44
C VAL A 12 -13.39 -2.47 13.15
N ALA A 13 -14.63 -1.96 13.13
CA ALA A 13 -14.96 -0.60 12.75
C ALA A 13 -14.24 0.45 13.62
N ASP A 14 -14.22 0.28 14.94
CA ASP A 14 -13.59 1.23 15.87
C ASP A 14 -12.09 1.39 15.59
N ARG A 15 -11.41 0.29 15.28
CA ARG A 15 -9.98 0.32 14.92
C ARG A 15 -9.75 0.97 13.55
N ALA A 16 -10.66 0.76 12.59
CA ALA A 16 -10.55 1.41 11.29
C ALA A 16 -10.72 2.93 11.42
N HIS A 17 -11.68 3.37 12.25
CA HIS A 17 -11.90 4.78 12.56
C HIS A 17 -10.69 5.41 13.26
N GLU A 18 -10.12 4.75 14.27
CA GLU A 18 -8.92 5.19 14.97
C GLU A 18 -7.73 5.35 14.01
N MET A 19 -7.47 4.34 13.16
CA MET A 19 -6.39 4.38 12.18
C MET A 19 -6.57 5.55 11.21
N LEU A 20 -7.76 5.69 10.60
CA LEU A 20 -8.05 6.77 9.65
C LEU A 20 -7.96 8.15 10.28
N SER A 21 -8.40 8.31 11.53
CA SER A 21 -8.28 9.55 12.28
C SER A 21 -6.81 9.93 12.50
N ARG A 22 -5.93 8.95 12.73
CA ARG A 22 -4.48 9.17 12.90
C ARG A 22 -3.75 9.47 11.60
N LEU A 23 -4.29 9.04 10.45
CA LEU A 23 -3.73 9.33 9.12
C LEU A 23 -4.26 10.65 8.54
N SER A 24 -5.43 11.12 8.99
CA SER A 24 -6.07 12.36 8.55
C SER A 24 -5.10 13.56 8.57
N GLY A 25 -4.99 14.27 7.45
CA GLY A 25 -4.17 15.47 7.31
C GLY A 25 -2.66 15.25 7.37
N ARG A 26 -2.20 14.00 7.26
CA ARG A 26 -0.82 13.61 7.54
C ARG A 26 -0.23 12.76 6.43
N ALA A 27 1.10 12.67 6.44
CA ALA A 27 1.83 11.71 5.64
C ALA A 27 2.21 10.48 6.46
N HIS A 28 2.18 9.32 5.82
CA HIS A 28 2.57 8.05 6.38
C HIS A 28 3.34 7.22 5.34
N GLU A 29 4.04 6.19 5.82
CA GLU A 29 4.86 5.33 4.98
C GLU A 29 4.18 3.98 4.75
N VAL A 30 4.14 3.54 3.50
CA VAL A 30 3.83 2.15 3.15
C VAL A 30 5.13 1.46 2.82
N VAL A 31 5.46 0.44 3.62
CA VAL A 31 6.70 -0.33 3.51
C VAL A 31 6.33 -1.72 3.00
N GLY A 32 6.80 -2.05 1.80
CA GLY A 32 6.61 -3.35 1.18
C GLY A 32 7.92 -4.11 1.12
N GLY A 33 7.92 -5.35 1.60
CA GLY A 33 9.02 -6.29 1.44
C GLY A 33 8.81 -7.18 0.23
N ILE A 34 9.87 -7.48 -0.49
CA ILE A 34 9.88 -8.37 -1.65
C ILE A 34 10.93 -9.44 -1.41
N ALA A 35 10.59 -10.69 -1.67
CA ALA A 35 11.50 -11.82 -1.63
C ALA A 35 11.28 -12.70 -2.86
N VAL A 36 12.36 -13.06 -3.53
CA VAL A 36 12.38 -13.91 -4.72
C VAL A 36 13.37 -15.05 -4.47
N ARG A 37 12.98 -16.27 -4.84
CA ARG A 37 13.83 -17.47 -4.82
C ARG A 37 13.86 -18.10 -6.19
N HIS A 38 15.06 -18.28 -6.77
CA HIS A 38 15.23 -18.93 -8.07
C HIS A 38 16.58 -19.65 -8.15
N GLY A 39 16.59 -20.87 -8.71
CA GLY A 39 17.83 -21.63 -8.93
C GLY A 39 18.66 -21.88 -7.66
N GLY A 40 18.01 -22.01 -6.50
CA GLY A 40 18.69 -22.18 -5.21
C GLY A 40 19.24 -20.88 -4.58
N HIS A 41 19.03 -19.73 -5.21
CA HIS A 41 19.44 -18.42 -4.73
C HIS A 41 18.23 -17.61 -4.28
N ASP A 42 18.46 -16.71 -3.33
CA ASP A 42 17.47 -15.79 -2.78
C ASP A 42 17.90 -14.34 -3.04
N ALA A 43 16.93 -13.48 -3.32
CA ALA A 43 17.11 -12.04 -3.37
C ALA A 43 15.93 -11.34 -2.67
N THR A 44 16.22 -10.31 -1.89
CA THR A 44 15.21 -9.56 -1.12
C THR A 44 15.39 -8.07 -1.32
N GLY A 45 14.29 -7.32 -1.25
CA GLY A 45 14.27 -5.87 -1.33
C GLY A 45 13.18 -5.27 -0.45
N VAL A 46 13.33 -3.98 -0.13
CA VAL A 46 12.33 -3.21 0.61
C VAL A 46 12.06 -1.93 -0.16
N VAL A 47 10.79 -1.63 -0.38
CA VAL A 47 10.33 -0.39 -1.01
C VAL A 47 9.50 0.38 -0.01
N THR A 48 9.89 1.63 0.22
CA THR A 48 9.12 2.57 1.05
C THR A 48 8.47 3.59 0.15
N THR A 49 7.20 3.87 0.39
CA THR A 49 6.43 4.87 -0.36
C THR A 49 5.70 5.75 0.62
N ARG A 50 5.87 7.07 0.49
CA ARG A 50 5.19 8.05 1.33
C ARG A 50 3.85 8.40 0.70
N VAL A 51 2.79 8.35 1.49
CA VAL A 51 1.43 8.69 1.08
C VAL A 51 0.95 9.82 1.98
N SER A 52 0.44 10.89 1.39
CA SER A 52 -0.13 12.03 2.10
C SER A 52 -1.65 12.01 2.00
N PHE A 53 -2.33 12.23 3.11
CA PHE A 53 -3.78 12.41 3.17
C PHE A 53 -4.13 13.88 3.33
N ARG A 54 -5.27 14.28 2.74
CA ARG A 54 -5.96 15.51 3.16
C ARG A 54 -6.55 15.31 4.56
N GLU A 55 -6.96 16.42 5.17
CA GLU A 55 -7.78 16.37 6.37
C GLU A 55 -9.14 15.72 6.04
N LEU A 56 -9.54 14.78 6.90
CA LEU A 56 -10.77 14.01 6.83
C LEU A 56 -11.70 14.42 7.97
N SER A 57 -12.97 14.65 7.65
CA SER A 57 -13.96 14.82 8.71
C SER A 57 -14.33 13.48 9.34
N ASP A 58 -14.79 13.55 10.58
CA ASP A 58 -15.27 12.39 11.33
C ASP A 58 -16.44 11.68 10.63
N ASP A 59 -17.30 12.42 9.93
CA ASP A 59 -18.38 11.87 9.09
C ASP A 59 -17.84 11.12 7.86
N GLU A 60 -16.81 11.66 7.20
CA GLU A 60 -16.18 10.99 6.05
C GLU A 60 -15.55 9.66 6.44
N ILE A 61 -14.92 9.62 7.61
CA ILE A 61 -14.34 8.40 8.19
C ILE A 61 -15.44 7.40 8.50
N ARG A 62 -16.50 7.80 9.20
CA ARG A 62 -17.65 6.92 9.50
C ARG A 62 -18.28 6.33 8.26
N VAL A 63 -18.55 7.15 7.25
CA VAL A 63 -19.15 6.70 5.98
C VAL A 63 -18.26 5.67 5.29
N TYR A 64 -16.94 5.90 5.28
CA TYR A 64 -16.02 4.96 4.66
C TYR A 64 -15.89 3.66 5.46
N VAL A 65 -15.83 3.72 6.79
CA VAL A 65 -15.82 2.54 7.66
C VAL A 65 -17.10 1.71 7.50
N ALA A 66 -18.25 2.36 7.36
CA ALA A 66 -19.53 1.69 7.13
C ALA A 66 -19.60 0.92 5.80
N SER A 67 -18.74 1.23 4.82
CA SER A 67 -18.64 0.45 3.58
C SER A 67 -18.03 -0.94 3.77
N GLY A 68 -17.32 -1.17 4.88
CA GLY A 68 -16.56 -2.40 5.13
C GLY A 68 -15.21 -2.48 4.39
N GLU A 69 -14.97 -1.65 3.37
CA GLU A 69 -13.70 -1.63 2.61
C GLU A 69 -12.45 -1.50 3.50
N PRO A 70 -12.44 -0.71 4.60
CA PRO A 70 -11.27 -0.59 5.47
C PRO A 70 -10.85 -1.86 6.21
N LEU A 71 -11.80 -2.77 6.48
CA LEU A 71 -11.67 -3.75 7.55
C LEU A 71 -10.55 -4.78 7.31
N ASP A 72 -10.28 -5.09 6.04
CA ASP A 72 -9.28 -6.06 5.61
C ASP A 72 -8.00 -5.42 5.04
N LYS A 73 -7.84 -4.09 5.17
CA LYS A 73 -6.71 -3.33 4.62
C LYS A 73 -5.78 -2.84 5.72
N ALA A 74 -4.48 -3.07 5.57
CA ALA A 74 -3.50 -2.52 6.50
C ALA A 74 -3.58 -0.99 6.49
N GLY A 75 -3.68 -0.37 7.67
CA GLY A 75 -3.89 1.08 7.78
C GLY A 75 -5.30 1.58 7.48
N GLY A 76 -6.25 0.67 7.22
CA GLY A 76 -7.68 1.00 7.13
C GLY A 76 -8.10 1.72 5.85
N TYR A 77 -7.34 1.63 4.75
CA TYR A 77 -7.77 2.19 3.46
C TYR A 77 -7.23 1.40 2.26
N ALA A 78 -7.88 1.55 1.10
CA ALA A 78 -7.40 1.05 -0.18
C ALA A 78 -7.23 2.20 -1.19
N ILE A 79 -6.02 2.38 -1.73
CA ILE A 79 -5.73 3.42 -2.73
C ILE A 79 -6.38 3.19 -4.10
N GLN A 80 -6.85 1.96 -4.37
CA GLN A 80 -7.63 1.61 -5.56
C GLN A 80 -9.14 1.61 -5.33
N GLY A 81 -9.58 1.79 -4.08
CA GLY A 81 -10.99 1.81 -3.69
C GLY A 81 -11.47 3.19 -3.28
N GLY A 82 -12.47 3.21 -2.41
CA GLY A 82 -13.02 4.43 -1.81
C GLY A 82 -12.00 5.27 -1.06
N GLY A 83 -10.92 4.65 -0.55
CA GLY A 83 -9.82 5.34 0.14
C GLY A 83 -8.98 6.25 -0.75
N SER A 84 -9.05 6.09 -2.08
CA SER A 84 -8.33 6.95 -3.04
C SER A 84 -8.63 8.44 -2.89
N ARG A 85 -9.86 8.80 -2.50
CA ARG A 85 -10.33 10.19 -2.32
C ARG A 85 -9.68 10.93 -1.14
N PHE A 86 -8.95 10.23 -0.29
CA PHE A 86 -8.24 10.79 0.85
C PHE A 86 -6.81 11.17 0.49
N VAL A 87 -6.23 10.52 -0.52
CA VAL A 87 -4.83 10.69 -0.92
C VAL A 87 -4.65 11.99 -1.68
N THR A 88 -3.72 12.83 -1.23
CA THR A 88 -3.31 14.06 -1.93
C THR A 88 -2.02 13.88 -2.72
N GLU A 89 -1.13 13.01 -2.25
CA GLU A 89 0.18 12.78 -2.86
C GLU A 89 0.67 11.36 -2.60
N VAL A 90 1.40 10.81 -3.57
CA VAL A 90 2.17 9.57 -3.44
C VAL A 90 3.59 9.88 -3.91
N ASP A 91 4.54 9.80 -2.99
CA ASP A 91 5.96 9.94 -3.27
C ASP A 91 6.64 8.55 -3.17
N GLY A 92 7.04 8.03 -4.34
CA GLY A 92 7.60 6.69 -4.51
C GLY A 92 6.73 5.77 -5.39
N CYS A 93 6.71 4.48 -5.08
CA CYS A 93 6.10 3.46 -5.93
C CYS A 93 4.62 3.25 -5.58
N ARG A 94 3.70 3.69 -6.45
CA ARG A 94 2.27 3.46 -6.24
C ARG A 94 1.89 1.97 -6.15
N ASP A 95 2.53 1.11 -6.93
CA ASP A 95 2.26 -0.35 -6.90
C ASP A 95 2.63 -0.97 -5.55
N ASN A 96 3.61 -0.41 -4.85
CA ASN A 96 3.93 -0.78 -3.48
C ASN A 96 2.76 -0.50 -2.52
N VAL A 97 2.07 0.64 -2.70
CA VAL A 97 0.87 0.99 -1.94
C VAL A 97 -0.29 0.05 -2.26
N VAL A 98 -0.37 -0.42 -3.50
CA VAL A 98 -1.35 -1.44 -3.91
C VAL A 98 -1.05 -2.81 -3.27
N GLY A 99 0.23 -3.16 -3.15
CA GLY A 99 0.66 -4.35 -2.39
C GLY A 99 1.91 -5.06 -2.95
N LEU A 100 2.41 -4.68 -4.12
CA LEU A 100 3.65 -5.22 -4.67
C LEU A 100 4.31 -4.20 -5.59
N SER A 101 5.53 -3.77 -5.24
CA SER A 101 6.34 -2.96 -6.16
C SER A 101 6.83 -3.84 -7.32
N LEU A 102 6.11 -3.79 -8.44
CA LEU A 102 6.39 -4.65 -9.59
C LEU A 102 7.81 -4.42 -10.13
N GLY A 103 8.21 -3.16 -10.32
CA GLY A 103 9.56 -2.82 -10.79
C GLY A 103 10.66 -3.45 -9.93
N ALA A 104 10.61 -3.26 -8.62
CA ALA A 104 11.57 -3.85 -7.71
C ALA A 104 11.53 -5.39 -7.71
N ALA A 105 10.35 -6.02 -7.85
CA ALA A 105 10.25 -7.47 -7.99
C ALA A 105 10.91 -7.98 -9.27
N LEU A 106 10.72 -7.28 -10.40
CA LEU A 106 11.34 -7.61 -11.68
C LEU A 106 12.87 -7.45 -11.65
N GLU A 107 13.37 -6.42 -10.95
CA GLU A 107 14.80 -6.23 -10.72
C GLU A 107 15.40 -7.41 -9.94
N LEU A 108 14.76 -7.84 -8.84
CA LEU A 108 15.20 -9.01 -8.06
C LEU A 108 15.16 -10.30 -8.89
N LEU A 109 14.13 -10.51 -9.71
CA LEU A 109 14.05 -11.64 -10.63
C LEU A 109 15.20 -11.62 -11.65
N SER A 110 15.50 -10.45 -12.21
CA SER A 110 16.58 -10.25 -13.18
C SER A 110 17.95 -10.53 -12.55
N LEU A 111 18.17 -10.15 -11.29
CA LEU A 111 19.39 -10.46 -10.53
C LEU A 111 19.62 -11.98 -10.39
N LEU A 112 18.54 -12.77 -10.35
CA LEU A 112 18.63 -14.24 -10.29
C LEU A 112 18.63 -14.89 -11.68
N GLY A 113 18.79 -14.11 -12.75
CA GLY A 113 18.89 -14.61 -14.13
C GLY A 113 17.54 -14.94 -14.78
N VAL A 114 16.42 -14.56 -14.16
CA VAL A 114 15.10 -14.77 -14.76
C VAL A 114 14.85 -13.72 -15.84
N GLN A 115 14.60 -14.17 -17.08
CA GLN A 115 14.18 -13.29 -18.16
C GLN A 115 12.72 -12.89 -17.96
N VAL A 116 12.46 -11.60 -17.81
CA VAL A 116 11.12 -11.06 -17.70
C VAL A 116 10.66 -10.66 -19.11
N PRO A 117 9.64 -11.31 -19.70
CA PRO A 117 9.15 -10.94 -21.01
C PRO A 117 8.46 -9.57 -20.97
N ASP A 118 8.62 -8.78 -22.04
CA ASP A 118 7.84 -7.57 -22.25
C ASP A 118 6.34 -7.89 -22.33
N ARG A 119 5.50 -6.96 -21.86
CA ARG A 119 4.04 -7.10 -21.93
C ARG A 119 3.60 -7.22 -23.40
N PRO A 120 2.80 -8.23 -23.78
CA PRO A 120 2.30 -8.31 -25.15
C PRO A 120 1.44 -7.08 -25.46
N ALA A 121 1.64 -6.48 -26.64
CA ALA A 121 1.02 -5.23 -27.08
C ALA A 121 -0.52 -5.24 -27.19
N SER A 122 -1.17 -6.38 -26.94
CA SER A 122 -2.59 -6.62 -27.23
C SER A 122 -3.50 -6.68 -25.99
N ALA A 123 -3.13 -6.05 -24.88
CA ALA A 123 -4.00 -5.96 -23.69
C ALA A 123 -4.50 -4.52 -23.48
N LEU A 124 -5.40 -4.06 -24.37
CA LEU A 124 -6.32 -2.93 -24.20
C LEU A 124 -7.69 -3.31 -24.78
#